data_AF-A0A4R2B467-F1
#
_entry.id   AF-A0A4R2B467-F1
#
_cell.length_a   1.000
_cell.length_b   1.000
_cell.length_c   1.000
_cell.angle_alpha   90.00
_cell.angle_beta   90.00
_cell.angle_gamma   90.00
#
_symmetry.space_group_name_H-M   'P 1'
#
loop_
_entity.id
_entity.type
_entity.pdbx_description
1 polymer ?
#
loop_
_entity_poly.entity_id
_entity_poly.type
_entity_poly.pdbx_seq_one_letter_code
_entity_poly.pdbx_strand_id
1 'polypeptide(L)'
;MNIKWHLFNVIAGLFIIVAMITAIVDGSNVLPYVFILLFLGAYWLQKINYKGFTRILGLIMNIFLFIFSVPLLMTLSFLLLHRR
;
A
#
# COMPACT_ATOMS: atom_id res chain seq x y z
N MET A 1 -8.97 2.08 17.34
CA MET A 1 -7.64 1.70 16.81
C MET A 1 -6.58 2.53 17.53
N ASN A 2 -5.41 1.97 17.86
CA ASN A 2 -4.37 2.76 18.54
C ASN A 2 -3.83 3.83 17.57
N ILE A 3 -3.54 5.04 18.05
CA ILE A 3 -3.16 6.20 17.21
C ILE A 3 -1.94 5.91 16.33
N LYS A 4 -0.96 5.16 16.87
CA LYS A 4 0.26 4.74 16.15
C LYS A 4 -0.06 3.88 14.92
N TRP A 5 -0.99 2.93 15.06
CA TRP A 5 -1.39 2.05 13.95
C TRP A 5 -2.24 2.78 12.91
N HIS A 6 -3.01 3.79 13.34
CA HIS A 6 -3.75 4.64 12.42
C HIS A 6 -2.83 5.49 11.55
N LEU A 7 -1.84 6.14 12.16
CA LEU A 7 -0.79 6.87 11.45
C LEU A 7 -0.04 5.97 10.46
N PHE A 8 0.36 4.76 10.87
CA PHE A 8 1.00 3.81 9.96
C PHE A 8 0.12 3.48 8.74
N ASN A 9 -1.18 3.22 8.94
CA ASN A 9 -2.08 2.95 7.81
C ASN A 9 -2.23 4.13 6.87
N VAL A 10 -2.25 5.37 7.39
CA VAL A 10 -2.32 6.58 6.56
C VAL A 10 -1.05 6.73 5.74
N ILE A 11 0.12 6.56 6.35
CA ILE A 11 1.42 6.64 5.66
C ILE A 11 1.54 5.53 4.59
N ALA A 12 1.22 4.29 4.96
CA ALA A 12 1.24 3.16 4.03
C ALA A 12 0.26 3.38 2.85
N GLY A 13 -0.92 3.92 3.13
CA GLY A 13 -1.90 4.28 2.10
C GLY A 13 -1.37 5.32 1.11
N LEU A 14 -0.69 6.36 1.60
CA LEU A 14 -0.06 7.36 0.73
C LEU A 14 1.01 6.73 -0.18
N PHE A 15 1.88 5.89 0.37
CA PHE A 15 2.91 5.18 -0.42
C PHE A 15 2.30 4.28 -1.49
N ILE A 16 1.26 3.53 -1.15
CA ILE A 16 0.56 2.65 -2.09
C ILE A 16 -0.10 3.46 -3.21
N ILE A 17 -0.73 4.61 -2.90
CA ILE A 17 -1.32 5.50 -3.90
C ILE A 17 -0.26 6.03 -4.87
N VAL A 18 0.90 6.47 -4.39
CA VAL A 18 1.97 6.96 -5.28
C VAL A 18 2.51 5.81 -6.13
N ALA A 19 2.78 4.64 -5.54
CA ALA A 19 3.24 3.45 -6.26
C ALA A 19 2.23 2.98 -7.34
N MET A 20 0.95 3.24 -7.13
CA MET A 20 -0.06 2.98 -8.13
C MET A 20 -0.03 3.94 -9.30
N ILE A 21 0.04 5.25 -9.02
CA ILE A 21 0.13 6.26 -10.08
C ILE A 21 1.32 5.94 -10.98
N THR A 22 2.44 5.53 -10.39
CA THR A 22 3.63 5.11 -11.13
C THR A 22 3.40 3.86 -11.96
N ALA A 23 2.76 2.82 -11.41
CA ALA A 23 2.48 1.59 -12.14
C ALA A 23 1.48 1.80 -13.30
N ILE A 24 0.52 2.72 -13.15
CA ILE A 24 -0.39 3.12 -14.24
C ILE A 24 0.36 3.88 -15.34
N VAL A 25 1.25 4.81 -14.96
CA VAL A 25 2.09 5.55 -15.91
C VAL A 25 3.04 4.63 -16.69
N ASP A 26 3.55 3.58 -16.05
CA ASP A 26 4.35 2.53 -16.69
C ASP A 26 3.54 1.56 -17.59
N GLY A 27 2.22 1.76 -17.72
CA GLY A 27 1.35 0.97 -18.61
C GLY A 27 0.80 -0.32 -18.00
N SER A 28 0.88 -0.48 -16.67
CA SER A 28 0.28 -1.63 -15.98
C SER A 28 -1.23 -1.47 -15.84
N ASN A 29 -2.00 -2.34 -16.47
CA ASN A 29 -3.46 -2.20 -16.56
C ASN A 29 -4.24 -2.92 -15.43
N VAL A 30 -3.58 -3.76 -14.63
CA VAL A 30 -4.27 -4.66 -13.67
C VAL A 30 -3.66 -4.61 -12.28
N LEU A 31 -2.33 -4.67 -12.18
CA LEU A 31 -1.61 -4.69 -10.91
C LEU A 31 -1.99 -3.52 -9.96
N PRO A 32 -2.11 -2.26 -10.43
CA PRO A 32 -2.41 -1.14 -9.54
C PRO A 32 -3.77 -1.30 -8.85
N TYR A 33 -4.78 -1.77 -9.59
CA TYR A 33 -6.15 -1.95 -9.10
C TYR A 33 -6.26 -3.08 -8.07
N VAL A 34 -5.48 -4.16 -8.25
CA VAL A 34 -5.40 -5.25 -7.26
C VAL A 34 -4.84 -4.76 -5.93
N PHE A 35 -3.81 -3.89 -5.97
CA PHE A 35 -3.23 -3.29 -4.77
C PHE A 35 -4.23 -2.38 -4.02
N ILE A 36 -5.09 -1.64 -4.71
CA ILE A 36 -6.20 -0.88 -4.06
C ILE A 36 -7.12 -1.80 -3.29
N LEU A 37 -7.61 -2.83 -3.96
CA LEU A 37 -8.61 -3.74 -3.39
C LEU A 37 -8.05 -4.41 -2.14
N LEU A 38 -6.77 -4.83 -2.19
CA LEU A 38 -6.07 -5.40 -1.05
C LEU A 38 -5.85 -4.38 0.08
N PHE A 39 -5.49 -3.13 -0.25
CA PHE A 39 -5.31 -2.07 0.76
C PHE A 39 -6.62 -1.71 1.46
N LEU A 40 -7.70 -1.49 0.70
CA LEU A 40 -9.03 -1.22 1.25
C LEU A 40 -9.54 -2.40 2.09
N GLY A 41 -9.35 -3.63 1.60
CA GLY A 41 -9.69 -4.84 2.34
C GLY A 41 -8.92 -4.96 3.66
N ALA A 42 -7.61 -4.72 3.63
CA ALA A 42 -6.75 -4.74 4.81
C ALA A 42 -7.16 -3.65 5.83
N TYR A 43 -7.42 -2.42 5.37
CA TYR A 43 -7.88 -1.33 6.22
C TYR A 43 -9.25 -1.63 6.85
N TRP A 44 -10.17 -2.20 6.06
CA TRP A 44 -11.50 -2.58 6.52
C TRP A 44 -11.43 -3.71 7.55
N LEU A 45 -10.60 -4.74 7.33
CA LEU A 45 -10.31 -5.82 8.28
C LEU A 45 -9.73 -5.31 9.61
N GLN A 46 -8.92 -4.24 9.57
CA GLN A 46 -8.40 -3.61 10.79
C GLN A 46 -9.46 -2.77 11.53
N LYS A 47 -10.40 -2.16 10.79
CA LYS A 47 -11.50 -1.36 11.36
C LYS A 47 -12.60 -2.24 11.95
N ILE A 48 -12.83 -3.40 11.35
CA ILE A 48 -13.82 -4.37 11.76
C ILE A 48 -13.24 -5.22 12.88
N ASN A 49 -13.71 -4.96 14.10
CA ASN A 49 -13.22 -5.56 15.33
C ASN A 49 -13.68 -7.03 15.52
N TYR A 50 -13.66 -7.83 14.45
CA TYR A 50 -14.04 -9.25 14.46
C TYR A 50 -12.91 -10.10 15.06
N LYS A 51 -12.70 -9.97 16.37
CA LYS A 51 -11.64 -10.65 17.14
C LYS A 51 -10.23 -10.19 16.75
N GLY A 52 -9.31 -10.16 17.71
CA GLY A 52 -7.95 -9.60 17.52
C GLY A 52 -7.19 -10.16 16.30
N PHE A 53 -7.53 -11.36 15.84
CA PHE A 53 -6.93 -12.01 14.67
C PHE A 53 -7.15 -11.24 13.36
N THR A 54 -8.37 -10.74 13.06
CA THR A 54 -8.62 -10.02 11.79
C THR A 54 -7.85 -8.72 11.73
N ARG A 55 -7.69 -8.05 12.87
CA ARG A 55 -6.89 -6.83 12.99
C ARG A 55 -5.40 -7.09 12.78
N ILE A 56 -4.87 -8.19 13.30
CA ILE A 56 -3.48 -8.59 13.08
C ILE A 56 -3.26 -8.95 11.61
N LEU A 57 -4.18 -9.73 11.01
CA LEU A 57 -4.11 -10.11 9.61
C LEU A 57 -4.11 -8.89 8.69
N GLY A 58 -5.01 -7.92 8.93
CA GLY A 58 -5.06 -6.68 8.17
C GLY A 58 -3.79 -5.83 8.35
N LEU A 59 -3.13 -5.86 9.52
CA LEU A 59 -1.85 -5.18 9.72
C LEU A 59 -0.72 -5.85 8.93
N ILE A 60 -0.65 -7.20 8.95
CA ILE A 60 0.34 -7.97 8.19
C ILE A 60 0.18 -7.69 6.69
N MET A 61 -1.05 -7.73 6.18
CA MET A 61 -1.33 -7.38 4.78
C MET A 61 -0.86 -5.97 4.43
N ASN A 62 -1.10 -4.98 5.31
CA ASN A 62 -0.70 -3.61 5.05
C ASN A 62 0.82 -3.42 5.07
N ILE A 63 1.53 -4.10 5.98
CA ILE A 63 3.00 -4.13 6.00
C ILE A 63 3.54 -4.77 4.71
N PHE A 64 2.93 -5.86 4.25
CA PHE A 64 3.33 -6.54 3.03
C PHE A 64 3.16 -5.65 1.79
N LEU A 65 1.99 -4.99 1.66
CA LEU A 65 1.72 -4.04 0.59
C LEU A 65 2.71 -2.86 0.62
N PHE A 66 3.03 -2.36 1.81
CA PHE A 66 4.02 -1.29 1.97
C PHE A 66 5.40 -1.73 1.48
N ILE A 67 5.90 -2.90 1.90
CA ILE A 67 7.20 -3.44 1.46
C ILE A 67 7.23 -3.61 -0.06
N PHE A 68 6.14 -4.09 -0.68
CA PHE A 68 6.06 -4.23 -2.13
C PHE A 68 6.00 -2.89 -2.88
N SER A 69 5.42 -1.85 -2.27
CA SER A 69 5.32 -0.53 -2.90
C SER A 69 6.67 0.22 -2.96
N VAL A 70 7.59 -0.06 -2.04
CA VAL A 70 8.87 0.65 -1.92
C VAL A 70 9.80 0.42 -3.12
N PRO A 71 10.10 -0.82 -3.56
CA PRO A 71 10.94 -1.06 -4.74
C PRO A 71 10.38 -0.40 -6.00
N LEU A 72 9.05 -0.42 -6.16
CA LEU A 72 8.37 0.15 -7.32
C LEU A 72 8.58 1.67 -7.40
N LEU A 73 8.56 2.35 -6.25
CA LEU A 73 8.89 3.77 -6.14
C LEU A 73 10.39 4.06 -6.36
N MET A 74 11.28 3.18 -5.90
CA MET A 74 12.72 3.32 -6.14
C MET A 74 13.08 3.16 -7.62
N THR A 75 12.41 2.26 -8.33
CA THR A 75 12.58 2.11 -9.79
C THR A 75 12.17 3.39 -10.52
N LEU A 76 11.04 4.00 -10.15
CA LEU A 76 10.61 5.26 -10.75
C LEU A 76 11.62 6.39 -10.48
N SER A 77 12.06 6.56 -9.23
CA SER A 77 12.97 7.66 -8.88
C SER A 77 14.31 7.54 -9.62
N PHE A 78 14.83 6.31 -9.78
CA PHE A 78 16.00 6.03 -10.60
C PHE A 78 15.77 6.41 -12.07
N LEU A 79 14.63 6.02 -12.63
CA LEU A 79 14.27 6.27 -14.03
C LEU A 79 14.06 7.76 -14.32
N LEU A 80 13.51 8.52 -13.37
CA LEU A 80 13.38 9.99 -13.47
C LEU A 80 14.72 10.72 -13.30
N LEU A 81 15.65 10.19 -12.49
CA LEU A 81 16.98 10.78 -12.30
C LEU A 81 17.88 10.60 -13.53
N HIS A 82 17.79 9.46 -14.22
CA HIS A 82 18.62 9.14 -15.39
C HIS A 82 18.01 9.55 -16.74
N ARG A 83 16.76 10.03 -16.76
CA ARG A 83 16.11 10.59 -17.97
C ARG A 83 16.27 12.11 -18.11
N ARG A 84 17.04 12.78 -17.25
CA ARG A 84 17.45 14.19 -17.39
C ARG A 84 18.90 14.27 -17.85
#